data_AF-B8CB92-F1
#
_entry.id   AF-B8CB92-F1
#
_cell.length_a   1.000
_cell.length_b   1.000
_cell.length_c   1.000
_cell.angle_alpha   90.00
_cell.angle_beta   90.00
_cell.angle_gamma   90.00
#
_symmetry.space_group_name_H-M   'P 1'
#
loop_
_entity.id
_entity.type
_entity.pdbx_description
1 polymer ?
#
loop_
_entity_poly.entity_id
_entity_poly.type
_entity_poly.pdbx_seq_one_letter_code
_entity_poly.pdbx_strand_id
1 'polypeptide(L)' 'QRLIKEAAYYEKEVLENEHQLQQMKSDNRDPYDIKKFQEVLGESQMMIPDSICRRDKALTDLKEFLTTLERQE' A
#
# COMPACT_ATOMS: atom_id res chain seq x y z
N GLN A 1 7.35 5.79 -12.55
CA GLN A 1 6.33 4.73 -12.65
C GLN A 1 6.46 3.63 -11.58
N ARG A 2 7.66 3.20 -11.16
CA ARG A 2 7.83 2.13 -10.15
C ARG A 2 7.06 2.36 -8.85
N LEU A 3 7.19 3.54 -8.24
CA LEU A 3 6.56 3.87 -6.95
C LEU A 3 5.02 3.85 -7.01
N ILE A 4 4.45 4.20 -8.17
CA ILE A 4 3.00 4.12 -8.39
C ILE A 4 2.55 2.67 -8.41
N LYS A 5 3.29 1.80 -9.11
CA LYS A 5 2.99 0.36 -9.16
C LYS A 5 3.18 -0.31 -7.80
N GLU A 6 4.19 0.09 -7.04
CA GLU A 6 4.46 -0.40 -5.69
C GLU A 6 3.33 -0.03 -4.73
N ALA A 7 2.91 1.24 -4.68
CA ALA A 7 1.79 1.66 -3.85
C ALA A 7 0.48 0.92 -4.22
N ALA A 8 0.17 0.84 -5.52
CA ALA A 8 -1.03 0.14 -5.99
C ALA A 8 -0.99 -1.38 -5.71
N TYR A 9 0.19 -1.99 -5.71
CA TYR A 9 0.35 -3.41 -5.38
C TYR A 9 0.01 -3.66 -3.91
N TYR A 10 0.56 -2.87 -2.98
CA TYR A 10 0.26 -3.05 -1.55
C TYR A 10 -1.20 -2.75 -1.21
N GLU A 11 -1.81 -1.74 -1.83
CA GLU A 11 -3.25 -1.47 -1.68
C GLU A 11 -4.09 -2.68 -2.12
N LYS A 12 -3.74 -3.28 -3.26
CA LYS A 12 -4.43 -4.46 -3.78
C LYS A 12 -4.24 -5.68 -2.88
N GLU A 13 -3.02 -5.93 -2.41
CA GLU A 13 -2.70 -7.04 -1.52
C GLU A 13 -3.48 -6.95 -0.19
N VAL A 14 -3.55 -5.75 0.41
CA VAL A 14 -4.34 -5.52 1.62
C VAL A 14 -5.82 -5.81 1.39
N LEU A 15 -6.39 -5.36 0.26
CA LEU A 15 -7.78 -5.65 -0.11
C LEU A 15 -8.05 -7.15 -0.25
N GLU A 16 -7.16 -7.88 -0.94
CA GLU A 16 -7.28 -9.33 -1.12
C GLU A 16 -7.18 -10.07 0.22
N ASN A 17 -6.23 -9.67 1.07
CA ASN A 17 -6.06 -10.24 2.40
C ASN A 17 -7.23 -9.91 3.34
N GLU A 18 -7.79 -8.69 3.28
CA GLU A 18 -9.01 -8.34 4.03
C GLU A 18 -10.19 -9.23 3.64
N HIS A 19 -10.38 -9.47 2.35
CA HIS A 19 -11.42 -10.37 1.86
C HIS A 19 -11.18 -11.81 2.33
N GLN A 20 -9.94 -12.31 2.25
CA GLN A 20 -9.59 -13.64 2.74
C GLN A 20 -9.82 -13.78 4.26
N LEU A 21 -9.50 -12.75 5.05
CA LEU A 21 -9.77 -12.73 6.48
C LEU A 21 -11.28 -12.82 6.78
N GLN A 22 -12.12 -12.13 6.02
CA GLN A 22 -13.57 -12.22 6.17
C GLN A 22 -14.10 -13.62 5.82
N GLN A 23 -13.54 -14.25 4.78
CA GLN A 23 -13.85 -15.64 4.46
C GLN A 23 -13.43 -16.58 5.59
N MET A 24 -12.22 -16.44 6.15
CA MET A 24 -11.77 -17.27 7.27
C MET A 24 -12.69 -17.16 8.50
N LYS A 25 -13.20 -15.96 8.78
CA LYS A 25 -14.19 -15.73 9.84
C LYS A 25 -15.53 -16.37 9.51
N SER A 26 -15.99 -16.29 8.26
CA SER A 26 -17.25 -16.88 7.80
C SER A 26 -17.23 -18.41 7.82
N ASP A 27 -16.07 -18.99 7.47
CA ASP A 27 -15.80 -20.43 7.48
C ASP A 27 -15.66 -21.00 8.91
N ASN A 28 -15.74 -20.17 9.97
CA ASN A 28 -15.44 -20.54 11.35
C ASN A 28 -14.11 -21.29 11.50
N ARG A 29 -13.06 -20.78 10.84
CA ARG A 29 -11.71 -21.32 11.01
C ARG A 29 -11.22 -21.14 12.44
N ASP A 30 -10.14 -21.84 12.76
CA ASP A 30 -9.55 -21.79 14.07
C ASP A 30 -9.21 -20.33 14.49
N PRO A 31 -9.58 -19.91 15.72
CA PRO A 31 -9.32 -18.55 16.19
C PRO A 31 -7.83 -18.16 16.20
N TYR A 32 -6.93 -19.12 16.42
CA TYR A 32 -5.49 -18.88 16.35
C TYR A 32 -5.06 -18.55 14.92
N ASP A 33 -5.56 -19.30 13.93
CA ASP A 33 -5.27 -19.05 12.52
C ASP A 33 -5.79 -17.69 12.06
N ILE A 34 -7.02 -17.33 12.47
CA ILE A 34 -7.61 -16.01 12.19
C ILE A 34 -6.76 -14.90 12.80
N LYS A 35 -6.35 -15.05 14.07
CA LYS A 35 -5.51 -14.06 14.75
C LYS A 35 -4.14 -13.93 14.08
N LYS A 36 -3.52 -15.06 13.72
CA LYS A 36 -2.22 -15.06 13.03
C LYS A 36 -2.32 -14.37 11.68
N PHE A 37 -3.39 -14.61 10.93
CA PHE A 37 -3.62 -13.95 9.65
C PHE A 37 -3.89 -12.44 9.81
N GLN A 38 -4.57 -12.03 10.89
CA GLN A 38 -4.74 -10.60 11.22
C GLN A 38 -3.42 -9.90 11.52
N GLU A 39 -2.50 -10.56 12.22
CA GLU A 39 -1.15 -10.01 12.47
C GLU A 39 -0.42 -9.77 11.14
N VAL A 40 -0.43 -10.76 10.24
CA VAL A 40 0.19 -10.65 8.91
C VAL A 40 -0.45 -9.53 8.08
N LEU A 41 -1.78 -9.42 8.08
CA LEU A 41 -2.47 -8.32 7.40
C LEU A 41 -2.06 -6.95 7.94
N GLY A 42 -1.89 -6.83 9.26
CA GLY A 42 -1.41 -5.60 9.89
C GLY A 42 -0.01 -5.22 9.42
N GLU A 43 0.90 -6.19 9.25
CA GLU A 43 2.23 -5.96 8.69
C GLU A 43 2.17 -5.44 7.24
N SER A 44 1.32 -6.02 6.38
CA SER A 44 1.10 -5.53 5.02
C SER A 44 0.52 -4.11 4.99
N GLN A 45 -0.42 -3.79 5.89
CA GLN A 45 -1.00 -2.45 6.01
C GLN A 45 0.03 -1.38 6.39
N MET A 46 1.03 -1.73 7.21
CA MET A 46 2.10 -0.79 7.59
C MET A 46 2.99 -0.37 6.42
N MET A 47 2.99 -1.10 5.30
CA MET A 47 3.80 -0.77 4.11
C MET A 47 3.16 0.30 3.22
N ILE A 48 1.84 0.50 3.32
CA ILE A 48 1.10 1.44 2.47
C ILE A 48 1.50 2.91 2.72
N PRO A 49 1.56 3.40 3.98
CA PRO A 49 1.88 4.81 4.24
C PRO A 49 3.24 5.23 3.69
N ASP A 50 4.27 4.41 3.87
CA ASP A 50 5.62 4.69 3.38
C ASP A 50 5.67 4.69 1.84
N SER A 51 5.01 3.72 1.20
CA SER A 51 4.95 3.62 -0.26
C SER A 51 4.26 4.83 -0.89
N ILE A 52 3.16 5.29 -0.29
CA ILE A 52 2.44 6.52 -0.71
C ILE A 52 3.32 7.75 -0.49
N CYS A 53 3.95 7.88 0.67
CA CYS A 53 4.83 9.00 0.99
C CYS A 53 5.99 9.11 -0.02
N ARG A 54 6.66 7.99 -0.34
CA ARG A 54 7.73 7.95 -1.34
C ARG A 54 7.23 8.34 -2.73
N ARG A 55 6.06 7.85 -3.14
CA ARG A 55 5.42 8.20 -4.41
C ARG A 55 5.14 9.70 -4.49
N ASP A 56 4.52 10.27 -3.47
CA ASP A 56 4.08 11.67 -3.46
C ASP A 56 5.27 12.62 -3.42
N LYS A 57 6.30 12.29 -2.65
CA LYS A 57 7.58 13.03 -2.66
C LYS A 57 8.19 13.05 -4.06
N ALA A 58 8.32 11.89 -4.71
CA ALA A 58 8.89 11.83 -6.06
C ALA A 58 8.05 12.61 -7.10
N LEU A 59 6.73 12.69 -6.91
CA LEU A 59 5.85 13.50 -7.76
C LEU A 59 6.07 15.00 -7.51
N THR A 60 6.22 15.42 -6.26
CA THR A 60 6.52 16.80 -5.89
C THR A 60 7.87 17.22 -6.46
N ASP A 61 8.92 16.42 -6.26
CA ASP A 61 10.27 16.69 -6.79
C ASP A 61 10.25 16.87 -8.32
N LEU A 62 9.48 16.03 -9.04
CA LEU A 62 9.33 16.15 -10.49
C LEU A 62 8.61 17.44 -10.89
N LYS A 63 7.54 17.83 -10.17
CA LYS A 63 6.82 19.08 -10.45
C LYS A 63 7.70 20.31 -10.21
N GLU A 64 8.47 20.31 -9.13
CA GLU A 64 9.41 21.38 -8.82
C GLU A 64 10.50 21.51 -9.90
N PHE A 65 11.02 20.38 -10.38
CA PHE A 65 11.98 20.34 -11.48
C PHE A 65 11.39 20.94 -12.77
N LEU A 66 10.19 20.52 -13.17
CA LEU A 66 9.50 21.06 -14.36
C LEU A 66 9.25 22.57 -14.24
N THR A 67 8.77 23.03 -13.09
CA THR A 67 8.52 24.45 -12.82
C THR A 67 9.82 25.28 -12.86
N THR A 68 10.95 24.65 -12.55
CA THR A 68 12.26 25.32 -12.61
C THR A 68 12.75 25.42 -14.05
N LEU A 69 12.54 24.39 -14.87
CA LEU A 69 12.85 24.43 -16.30
C LEU A 69 12.01 25.48 -17.05
N GLU A 70 10.70 25.53 -16.80
CA GLU A 70 9.79 26.52 -17.41
C GLU A 70 10.14 27.97 -17.05
N ARG A 71 10.80 28.20 -15.90
CA ARG A 71 11.28 29.54 -15.49
C ARG A 71 12.63 29.93 -16.09
N GLN A 72 13.34 28.97 -16.69
CA GLN A 72 14.65 29.16 -17.30
C GLN A 72 14.57 29.35 -18.82
N GLU A 73 13.39 29.15 -19.43
CA GLU A 73 13.05 29.52 -20.81
C GLU A 73 12.46 30.94 -20.87
#